data_AF-A0AB37W0E0-F1
#
_entry.id   AF-A0AB37W0E0-F1
#
_cell.length_a   1.000
_cell.length_b   1.000
_cell.length_c   1.000
_cell.angle_alpha   90.00
_cell.angle_beta   90.00
_cell.angle_gamma   90.00
#
_symmetry.space_group_name_H-M   'P 1'
#
loop_
_entity.id
_entity.type
_entity.pdbx_description
1 polymer ?
#
loop_
_entity_poly.entity_id
_entity_poly.type
_entity_poly.pdbx_seq_one_letter_code
_entity_poly.pdbx_strand_id
1 'polypeptide(L)'
;MPEMLYLHNFTFFPGKWLVQPERAGFLKNQVVPFRITSKDGQRLFAWLIAPLGVYARNSDAFIQEKTGTDVEHTLASRLLRDDPEARLLIYFHGNSATLAQERRTIEYRSYSAGASEKMFVLAFDYRGFGISTGDPSESGLLNDAEAVVDWALNTCLIPPERIVLLGHSLGTAVVSGIAHRYATNLGIEFAGLILCAAFTNAGNAFSSYSIGGIVPVLAPVKVFPAFQAWFARRMVDTWRSDDRLATMARTCSRFKLVLVHAESDQTMPWHETESLFQSTLRAAKDASPNEDNLKSLEVVDLGEAGRQEVWQSNSRSISKTIAKHGGHNTSMTWSPVALTILQVFGLTADTA
;
A
#
# COMPACT_ATOMS: atom_id res chain seq x y z
N MET A 1 -24.35 -5.94 -10.02
CA MET A 1 -23.91 -6.27 -8.64
C MET A 1 -22.53 -5.65 -8.39
N PRO A 2 -22.43 -4.33 -8.19
CA PRO A 2 -21.18 -3.67 -7.80
C PRO A 2 -20.77 -3.97 -6.34
N GLU A 3 -21.74 -4.38 -5.50
CA GLU A 3 -21.59 -4.49 -4.04
C GLU A 3 -20.78 -5.70 -3.54
N MET A 4 -20.46 -6.69 -4.38
CA MET A 4 -19.83 -7.94 -3.91
C MET A 4 -18.30 -7.87 -3.79
N LEU A 5 -17.62 -6.88 -4.38
CA LEU A 5 -16.15 -6.81 -4.33
C LEU A 5 -15.63 -6.22 -3.00
N TYR A 6 -16.34 -5.24 -2.44
CA TYR A 6 -15.90 -4.51 -1.25
C TYR A 6 -16.65 -4.97 -0.01
N LEU A 7 -15.94 -5.64 0.90
CA LEU A 7 -16.46 -6.10 2.19
C LEU A 7 -16.50 -4.98 3.24
N HIS A 8 -16.82 -3.76 2.80
CA HIS A 8 -16.83 -2.53 3.61
C HIS A 8 -17.89 -2.55 4.72
N ASN A 9 -19.05 -3.17 4.45
CA ASN A 9 -20.11 -3.37 5.44
C ASN A 9 -19.83 -4.51 6.43
N PHE A 10 -18.84 -5.36 6.17
CA PHE A 10 -18.49 -6.48 7.04
C PHE A 10 -17.35 -6.08 7.97
N THR A 11 -17.69 -5.66 9.19
CA THR A 11 -16.73 -5.44 10.27
C THR A 11 -16.97 -6.48 11.38
N PHE A 12 -16.33 -7.65 11.26
CA PHE A 12 -16.34 -8.65 12.36
C PHE A 12 -15.76 -8.07 13.67
N PHE A 13 -15.00 -6.99 13.56
CA PHE A 13 -14.54 -6.15 14.67
C PHE A 13 -14.86 -4.69 14.32
N PRO A 14 -15.98 -4.12 14.80
CA PRO A 14 -16.34 -2.75 14.48
C PRO A 14 -15.26 -1.79 15.02
N GLY A 15 -14.59 -1.08 14.10
CA GLY A 15 -13.84 0.16 14.30
C GLY A 15 -13.28 0.41 15.71
N LYS A 16 -12.55 -0.54 16.28
CA LYS A 16 -12.04 -0.38 17.65
C LYS A 16 -11.04 0.77 17.63
N TRP A 17 -11.39 1.82 18.37
CA TRP A 17 -10.49 2.91 18.74
C TRP A 17 -10.03 3.82 17.59
N LEU A 18 -10.82 3.94 16.52
CA LEU A 18 -10.58 4.89 15.43
C LEU A 18 -10.26 6.30 15.94
N VAL A 19 -10.98 6.77 16.96
CA VAL A 19 -10.78 8.11 17.57
C VAL A 19 -10.03 8.05 18.90
N GLN A 20 -9.49 6.89 19.28
CA GLN A 20 -8.75 6.66 20.54
C GLN A 20 -7.48 5.82 20.32
N PRO A 21 -6.54 6.24 19.46
CA PRO A 21 -5.41 5.39 19.04
C PRO A 21 -4.59 4.82 20.21
N GLU A 22 -4.57 5.46 21.38
CA GLU A 22 -3.89 4.97 22.58
C GLU A 22 -4.41 3.60 23.03
N ARG A 23 -5.71 3.33 22.83
CA ARG A 23 -6.30 2.02 23.12
C ARG A 23 -5.86 0.95 22.12
N ALA A 24 -5.37 1.37 20.95
CA ALA A 24 -4.72 0.51 19.98
C ALA A 24 -3.22 0.32 20.25
N GLY A 25 -2.68 0.85 21.35
CA GLY A 25 -1.29 0.67 21.77
C GLY A 25 -0.32 1.76 21.30
N PHE A 26 -0.82 2.90 20.82
CA PHE A 26 0.01 4.08 20.53
C PHE A 26 0.23 4.94 21.78
N LEU A 27 1.27 5.77 21.77
CA LEU A 27 1.52 6.76 22.82
C LEU A 27 0.54 7.94 22.69
N LYS A 28 0.31 8.66 23.79
CA LYS A 28 -0.57 9.84 23.81
C LYS A 28 -0.13 10.83 22.73
N ASN A 29 -1.06 11.20 21.84
CA ASN A 29 -0.84 12.10 20.71
C ASN A 29 0.24 11.66 19.69
N GLN A 30 0.72 10.41 19.74
CA GLN A 30 1.59 9.88 18.67
C GLN A 30 0.85 9.79 17.33
N VAL A 31 -0.45 9.52 17.42
CA VAL A 31 -1.35 9.44 16.28
C VAL A 31 -2.29 10.63 16.33
N VAL A 32 -2.43 11.32 15.20
CA VAL A 32 -3.41 12.39 15.00
C VAL A 32 -4.53 11.85 14.12
N PRO A 33 -5.73 11.58 14.68
CA PRO A 33 -6.91 11.24 13.88
C PRO A 33 -7.53 12.50 13.28
N PHE A 34 -7.84 12.48 11.98
CA PHE A 34 -8.39 13.62 11.25
C PHE A 34 -9.24 13.17 10.07
N ARG A 35 -9.76 14.14 9.31
CA ARG A 35 -10.50 13.89 8.07
C ARG A 35 -9.88 14.58 6.88
N ILE A 36 -9.88 13.89 5.75
CA ILE A 36 -9.50 14.42 4.43
C ILE A 36 -10.77 14.44 3.58
N THR A 37 -11.04 15.55 2.89
CA THR A 37 -12.19 15.67 2.01
C THR A 37 -11.75 15.44 0.56
N SER A 38 -12.37 14.48 -0.12
CA SER A 38 -12.13 14.22 -1.54
C SER A 38 -12.76 15.29 -2.43
N LYS A 39 -12.33 15.34 -3.70
CA LYS A 39 -12.86 16.29 -4.71
C LYS A 39 -14.37 16.17 -4.93
N ASP A 40 -14.93 14.99 -4.73
CA ASP A 40 -16.35 14.69 -4.81
C ASP A 40 -17.07 14.72 -3.43
N GLY A 41 -16.45 15.34 -2.43
CA GLY A 41 -17.07 15.66 -1.14
C GLY A 41 -17.16 14.51 -0.13
N GLN A 42 -16.53 13.37 -0.40
CA GLN A 42 -16.44 12.28 0.58
C GLN A 42 -15.45 12.65 1.68
N ARG A 43 -15.80 12.34 2.92
CA ARG A 43 -14.97 12.62 4.09
C ARG A 43 -14.30 11.33 4.52
N LEU A 44 -13.01 11.24 4.26
CA LEU A 44 -12.16 10.10 4.58
C LEU A 44 -11.60 10.26 5.98
N PHE A 45 -11.63 9.20 6.78
CA PHE A 45 -11.00 9.19 8.09
C PHE A 45 -9.55 8.72 7.98
N ALA A 46 -8.63 9.46 8.59
CA ALA A 46 -7.20 9.23 8.46
C ALA A 46 -6.46 9.37 9.80
N TRP A 47 -5.32 8.70 9.90
CA TRP A 47 -4.35 8.75 10.98
C TRP A 47 -3.00 9.20 10.43
N LEU A 48 -2.46 10.29 10.98
CA LEU A 48 -1.05 10.63 10.84
C LEU A 48 -0.30 10.10 12.07
N ILE A 49 0.72 9.27 11.86
CA ILE A 49 1.44 8.56 12.92
C ILE A 49 2.89 9.05 12.92
N ALA A 50 3.30 9.68 14.03
CA ALA A 50 4.68 10.11 14.22
C ALA A 50 5.61 8.91 14.53
N PRO A 51 6.83 8.87 13.97
CA PRO A 51 7.80 7.84 14.30
C PRO A 51 8.25 7.96 15.76
N LEU A 52 8.60 6.82 16.38
CA LEU A 52 9.02 6.80 17.78
C LEU A 52 10.26 7.65 18.05
N GLY A 53 11.20 7.75 17.09
CA GLY A 53 12.36 8.64 17.22
C GLY A 53 11.98 10.12 17.32
N VAL A 54 11.05 10.59 16.48
CA VAL A 54 10.49 11.95 16.57
C VAL A 54 9.72 12.13 17.88
N TYR A 55 8.89 11.15 18.26
CA TYR A 55 8.14 11.22 19.51
C TYR A 55 9.06 11.34 20.72
N ALA A 56 10.08 10.49 20.82
CA ALA A 56 11.01 10.45 21.95
C ALA A 56 11.75 11.78 22.15
N ARG A 57 12.13 12.46 21.06
CA ARG A 57 12.78 13.78 21.11
C ARG A 57 11.85 14.92 21.52
N ASN A 58 10.54 14.73 21.40
CA ASN A 58 9.52 15.77 21.62
C ASN A 58 8.42 15.32 22.60
N SER A 59 8.71 14.36 23.48
CA SER A 59 7.70 13.64 24.26
C SER A 59 6.82 14.57 25.09
N ASP A 60 7.42 15.55 25.75
CA ASP A 60 6.67 16.51 26.59
C ASP A 60 5.73 17.36 25.74
N ALA A 61 6.18 17.81 24.57
CA ALA A 61 5.36 18.60 23.66
C ALA A 61 4.19 17.78 23.11
N PHE A 62 4.41 16.50 22.75
CA PHE A 62 3.33 15.60 22.37
C PHE A 62 2.35 15.38 23.53
N ILE A 63 2.82 15.10 24.75
CA ILE A 63 1.95 14.81 25.90
C ILE A 63 1.08 16.01 26.30
N GLN A 64 1.60 17.23 26.15
CA GLN A 64 0.91 18.48 26.50
C GLN A 64 0.04 19.05 25.37
N GLU A 65 0.21 18.58 24.13
CA GLU A 65 -0.62 19.02 23.01
C GLU A 65 -2.11 18.72 23.26
N LYS A 66 -2.96 19.72 22.99
CA LYS A 66 -4.41 19.58 23.13
C LYS A 66 -4.95 18.71 21.99
N THR A 67 -5.73 17.69 22.35
CA THR A 67 -6.43 16.85 21.37
C THR A 67 -7.52 17.63 20.65
N GLY A 68 -7.79 17.29 19.39
CA GLY A 68 -8.88 17.90 18.60
C GLY A 68 -8.51 19.22 17.92
N THR A 69 -7.23 19.60 17.95
CA THR A 69 -6.68 20.66 17.08
C THR A 69 -6.73 20.24 15.62
N ASP A 70 -6.85 21.22 14.72
CA ASP A 70 -6.72 20.98 13.27
C ASP A 70 -5.39 20.27 12.99
N VAL A 71 -5.44 19.23 12.17
CA VAL A 71 -4.29 18.41 11.81
C VAL A 71 -3.12 19.28 11.35
N GLU A 72 -3.36 20.35 10.60
CA GLU A 72 -2.32 21.22 10.02
C GLU A 72 -1.52 21.99 11.08
N HIS A 73 -2.09 22.15 12.28
CA HIS A 73 -1.50 22.83 13.42
C HIS A 73 -0.91 21.89 14.47
N THR A 74 -1.14 20.58 14.35
CA THR A 74 -0.56 19.58 15.27
C THR A 74 0.96 19.51 15.16
N LEU A 75 1.60 19.12 16.25
CA LEU A 75 3.05 18.93 16.32
C LEU A 75 3.52 17.88 15.31
N ALA A 76 2.77 16.77 15.14
CA ALA A 76 3.11 15.74 14.17
C ALA A 76 3.19 16.29 12.74
N SER A 77 2.18 17.06 12.31
CA SER A 77 2.14 17.66 10.97
C SER A 77 3.22 18.70 10.77
N ARG A 78 3.51 19.53 11.78
CA ARG A 78 4.62 20.49 11.74
C ARG A 78 5.97 19.78 11.59
N LEU A 79 6.22 18.76 12.38
CA LEU A 79 7.48 17.99 12.31
C LEU A 79 7.61 17.21 11.00
N LEU A 80 6.51 16.73 10.41
CA LEU A 80 6.51 16.13 9.09
C LEU A 80 6.84 17.16 7.99
N ARG A 81 6.19 18.33 8.02
CA ARG A 81 6.35 19.37 7.00
C ARG A 81 7.70 20.09 7.07
N ASP A 82 8.13 20.42 8.28
CA ASP A 82 9.24 21.36 8.50
C ASP A 82 10.61 20.65 8.53
N ASP A 83 10.66 19.31 8.65
CA ASP A 83 11.89 18.52 8.57
C ASP A 83 12.18 18.08 7.12
N PRO A 84 13.28 18.54 6.49
CA PRO A 84 13.61 18.18 5.11
C PRO A 84 13.98 16.70 4.94
N GLU A 85 14.28 15.99 6.04
CA GLU A 85 14.57 14.55 6.04
C GLU A 85 13.36 13.70 6.42
N ALA A 86 12.22 14.31 6.79
CA ALA A 86 11.01 13.55 7.06
C ALA A 86 10.55 12.82 5.80
N ARG A 87 10.12 11.58 5.98
CA ARG A 87 9.63 10.69 4.93
C ARG A 87 8.23 10.24 5.28
N LEU A 88 7.39 10.03 4.27
CA LEU A 88 5.99 9.64 4.46
C LEU A 88 5.70 8.31 3.78
N LEU A 89 5.30 7.32 4.58
CA LEU A 89 4.72 6.08 4.11
C LEU A 89 3.20 6.23 4.09
N ILE A 90 2.58 6.23 2.91
CA ILE A 90 1.12 6.21 2.78
C ILE A 90 0.67 4.75 2.66
N TYR A 91 -0.13 4.29 3.62
CA TYR A 91 -0.60 2.92 3.72
C TYR A 91 -2.03 2.77 3.16
N PHE A 92 -2.16 1.90 2.15
CA PHE A 92 -3.41 1.56 1.47
C PHE A 92 -3.85 0.16 1.90
N HIS A 93 -4.92 0.08 2.69
CA HIS A 93 -5.31 -1.17 3.33
C HIS A 93 -6.07 -2.14 2.40
N GLY A 94 -6.09 -3.42 2.79
CA GLY A 94 -6.83 -4.47 2.08
C GLY A 94 -8.35 -4.39 2.26
N ASN A 95 -9.06 -5.30 1.60
CA ASN A 95 -10.52 -5.38 1.68
C ASN A 95 -11.00 -5.71 3.12
N SER A 96 -12.19 -5.25 3.48
CA SER A 96 -12.82 -5.33 4.81
C SER A 96 -12.13 -4.53 5.93
N ALA A 97 -12.77 -4.56 7.11
CA ALA A 97 -12.35 -3.95 8.37
C ALA A 97 -12.13 -2.42 8.26
N THR A 98 -11.33 -1.86 9.17
CA THR A 98 -11.05 -0.42 9.25
C THR A 98 -9.55 -0.18 9.44
N LEU A 99 -9.08 1.04 9.26
CA LEU A 99 -7.67 1.41 9.45
C LEU A 99 -7.18 1.06 10.86
N ALA A 100 -8.09 1.05 11.85
CA ALA A 100 -7.79 0.71 13.24
C ALA A 100 -7.97 -0.78 13.59
N GLN A 101 -8.09 -1.66 12.57
CA GLN A 101 -8.06 -3.10 12.79
C GLN A 101 -6.78 -3.48 13.53
N GLU A 102 -6.89 -4.28 14.60
CA GLU A 102 -5.79 -4.63 15.50
C GLU A 102 -4.49 -5.00 14.77
N ARG A 103 -4.55 -5.90 13.79
CA ARG A 103 -3.38 -6.28 12.98
C ARG A 103 -2.69 -5.08 12.32
N ARG A 104 -3.48 -4.16 11.75
CA ARG A 104 -2.96 -3.01 11.00
C ARG A 104 -2.27 -2.05 11.94
N THR A 105 -2.80 -1.90 13.16
CA THR A 105 -2.15 -1.09 14.19
C THR A 105 -0.78 -1.66 14.60
N ILE A 106 -0.62 -3.00 14.63
CA ILE A 106 0.69 -3.65 14.85
C ILE A 106 1.63 -3.32 13.69
N GLU A 107 1.16 -3.40 12.45
CA GLU A 107 1.95 -3.04 11.26
C GLU A 107 2.43 -1.58 11.34
N TYR A 108 1.55 -0.63 11.60
CA TYR A 108 1.90 0.78 11.71
C TYR A 108 2.89 1.06 12.84
N ARG A 109 2.73 0.41 14.00
CA ARG A 109 3.71 0.50 15.10
C ARG A 109 5.05 -0.05 14.68
N SER A 110 5.07 -1.17 13.96
CA SER A 110 6.32 -1.77 13.47
C SER A 110 7.06 -0.84 12.50
N TYR A 111 6.33 -0.18 11.59
CA TYR A 111 6.93 0.77 10.65
C TYR A 111 7.38 2.06 11.34
N SER A 112 6.54 2.65 12.20
CA SER A 112 6.86 3.89 12.92
C SER A 112 7.88 3.73 14.05
N ALA A 113 8.11 2.50 14.53
CA ALA A 113 9.18 2.15 15.48
C ALA A 113 10.47 1.68 14.80
N GLY A 114 10.48 1.47 13.49
CA GLY A 114 11.60 0.91 12.75
C GLY A 114 12.86 1.79 12.80
N ALA A 115 13.92 1.34 12.13
CA ALA A 115 15.25 1.98 12.19
C ALA A 115 15.30 3.44 11.68
N SER A 116 14.25 3.92 11.02
CA SER A 116 14.15 5.31 10.59
C SER A 116 13.54 6.19 11.67
N GLU A 117 14.32 7.11 12.20
CA GLU A 117 13.83 8.07 13.20
C GLU A 117 12.88 9.13 12.62
N LYS A 118 12.67 9.18 11.30
CA LYS A 118 11.97 10.26 10.60
C LYS A 118 10.93 9.78 9.57
N MET A 119 10.48 8.54 9.67
CA MET A 119 9.46 7.98 8.79
C MET A 119 8.06 8.03 9.43
N PHE A 120 7.24 8.96 8.95
CA PHE A 120 5.84 9.06 9.33
C PHE A 120 5.00 8.05 8.56
N VAL A 121 3.88 7.62 9.15
CA VAL A 121 2.90 6.77 8.47
C VAL A 121 1.57 7.52 8.36
N LEU A 122 1.01 7.58 7.16
CA LEU A 122 -0.34 8.06 6.91
C LEU A 122 -1.22 6.87 6.51
N ALA A 123 -2.20 6.55 7.33
CA ALA A 123 -3.19 5.50 7.06
C ALA A 123 -4.59 6.12 6.99
N PHE A 124 -5.47 5.58 6.15
CA PHE A 124 -6.82 6.11 5.97
C PHE A 124 -7.81 5.01 5.61
N ASP A 125 -9.09 5.23 5.89
CA ASP A 125 -10.19 4.38 5.44
C ASP A 125 -10.76 4.93 4.13
N TYR A 126 -10.89 4.09 3.10
CA TYR A 126 -11.59 4.47 1.87
C TYR A 126 -13.07 4.83 2.13
N ARG A 127 -13.73 5.49 1.18
CA ARG A 127 -15.18 5.72 1.24
C ARG A 127 -15.94 4.42 1.52
N GLY A 128 -16.88 4.47 2.46
CA GLY A 128 -17.66 3.33 2.94
C GLY A 128 -16.94 2.42 3.95
N PHE A 129 -15.64 2.57 4.18
CA PHE A 129 -14.90 1.85 5.22
C PHE A 129 -14.84 2.65 6.51
N GLY A 130 -14.84 1.94 7.66
CA GLY A 130 -14.73 2.56 8.97
C GLY A 130 -15.79 3.63 9.22
N ILE A 131 -15.35 4.88 9.39
CA ILE A 131 -16.23 6.05 9.55
C ILE A 131 -16.10 7.06 8.40
N SER A 132 -15.51 6.63 7.28
CA SER A 132 -15.49 7.39 6.02
C SER A 132 -16.86 7.35 5.35
N THR A 133 -17.27 8.44 4.71
CA THR A 133 -18.59 8.52 4.04
C THR A 133 -18.57 7.89 2.65
N GLY A 134 -19.76 7.64 2.08
CA GLY A 134 -19.93 7.19 0.68
C GLY A 134 -19.87 5.68 0.50
N ASP A 135 -19.93 5.24 -0.76
CA ASP A 135 -19.92 3.83 -1.15
C ASP A 135 -18.71 3.52 -2.03
N PRO A 136 -18.06 2.37 -1.85
CA PRO A 136 -16.84 2.04 -2.56
C PRO A 136 -17.10 1.65 -4.03
N SER A 137 -16.22 2.14 -4.90
CA SER A 137 -16.10 1.77 -6.31
C SER A 137 -14.65 1.97 -6.75
N GLU A 138 -14.24 1.42 -7.89
CA GLU A 138 -12.86 1.59 -8.35
C GLU A 138 -12.53 3.08 -8.58
N SER A 139 -13.42 3.80 -9.26
CA SER A 139 -13.26 5.25 -9.45
C SER A 139 -13.28 6.02 -8.14
N GLY A 140 -14.14 5.62 -7.21
CA GLY A 140 -14.26 6.25 -5.89
C GLY A 140 -13.00 6.06 -5.04
N LEU A 141 -12.47 4.84 -4.95
CA LEU A 141 -11.24 4.56 -4.20
C LEU A 141 -10.03 5.28 -4.82
N LEU A 142 -9.99 5.45 -6.14
CA LEU A 142 -8.94 6.25 -6.78
C LEU A 142 -9.08 7.74 -6.48
N ASN A 143 -10.30 8.28 -6.38
CA ASN A 143 -10.52 9.66 -5.93
C ASN A 143 -10.14 9.85 -4.46
N ASP A 144 -10.36 8.82 -3.63
CA ASP A 144 -9.95 8.85 -2.23
C ASP A 144 -8.43 8.86 -2.09
N ALA A 145 -7.76 7.98 -2.84
CA ALA A 145 -6.30 7.93 -2.92
C ALA A 145 -5.71 9.26 -3.40
N GLU A 146 -6.33 9.89 -4.40
CA GLU A 146 -5.94 11.21 -4.89
C GLU A 146 -6.05 12.27 -3.79
N ALA A 147 -7.14 12.29 -3.02
CA ALA A 147 -7.30 13.24 -1.92
C ALA A 147 -6.22 13.10 -0.85
N VAL A 148 -5.84 11.86 -0.52
CA VAL A 148 -4.79 11.56 0.47
C VAL A 148 -3.40 11.95 -0.03
N VAL A 149 -3.10 11.65 -1.29
CA VAL A 149 -1.84 12.04 -1.93
C VAL A 149 -1.75 13.56 -2.08
N ASP A 150 -2.82 14.21 -2.54
CA ASP A 150 -2.89 15.67 -2.66
C ASP A 150 -2.73 16.35 -1.30
N TRP A 151 -3.25 15.78 -0.20
CA TRP A 151 -2.99 16.29 1.15
C TRP A 151 -1.51 16.20 1.52
N ALA A 152 -0.84 15.08 1.21
CA ALA A 152 0.60 14.93 1.47
C ALA A 152 1.45 15.92 0.64
N LEU A 153 1.15 16.05 -0.66
CA LEU A 153 1.89 16.90 -1.59
C LEU A 153 1.63 18.40 -1.35
N ASN A 154 0.38 18.80 -1.12
CA ASN A 154 -0.03 20.20 -1.15
C ASN A 154 -0.24 20.81 0.24
N THR A 155 -0.65 20.01 1.23
CA THR A 155 -0.84 20.49 2.61
C THR A 155 0.40 20.26 3.46
N CYS A 156 0.99 19.06 3.39
CA CYS A 156 2.24 18.75 4.10
C CYS A 156 3.50 19.14 3.32
N LEU A 157 3.37 19.56 2.05
CA LEU A 157 4.48 19.99 1.20
C LEU A 157 5.61 18.94 1.10
N ILE A 158 5.24 17.65 1.14
CA ILE A 158 6.21 16.56 1.04
C ILE A 158 6.48 16.30 -0.44
N PRO A 159 7.74 16.38 -0.89
CA PRO A 159 8.07 16.10 -2.28
C PRO A 159 7.84 14.61 -2.60
N PRO A 160 7.41 14.26 -3.82
CA PRO A 160 7.10 12.88 -4.21
C PRO A 160 8.22 11.88 -3.93
N GLU A 161 9.49 12.31 -4.03
CA GLU A 161 10.69 11.52 -3.77
C GLU A 161 10.87 11.11 -2.30
N ARG A 162 10.09 11.71 -1.39
CA ARG A 162 10.03 11.38 0.04
C ARG A 162 8.73 10.66 0.43
N ILE A 163 7.93 10.24 -0.56
CA ILE A 163 6.67 9.51 -0.34
C ILE A 163 6.78 8.09 -0.90
N VAL A 164 6.51 7.09 -0.07
CA VAL A 164 6.33 5.70 -0.49
C VAL A 164 4.86 5.33 -0.38
N LEU A 165 4.34 4.67 -1.42
CA LEU A 165 2.99 4.12 -1.42
C LEU A 165 3.07 2.63 -1.15
N LEU A 166 2.48 2.18 -0.03
CA LEU A 166 2.43 0.77 0.35
C LEU A 166 0.99 0.28 0.31
N GLY A 167 0.72 -0.75 -0.49
CA GLY A 167 -0.58 -1.38 -0.62
C GLY A 167 -0.58 -2.81 -0.12
N HIS A 168 -1.64 -3.21 0.57
CA HIS A 168 -1.91 -4.60 0.95
C HIS A 168 -3.18 -5.10 0.29
N SER A 169 -3.14 -6.25 -0.39
CA SER A 169 -4.32 -6.87 -1.01
C SER A 169 -5.05 -5.88 -1.93
N LEU A 170 -6.33 -5.54 -1.70
CA LEU A 170 -7.04 -4.48 -2.46
C LEU A 170 -6.21 -3.18 -2.61
N GLY A 171 -5.50 -2.78 -1.55
CA GLY A 171 -4.67 -1.59 -1.57
C GLY A 171 -3.57 -1.62 -2.64
N THR A 172 -3.11 -2.80 -3.09
CA THR A 172 -2.11 -2.88 -4.17
C THR A 172 -2.65 -2.36 -5.49
N ALA A 173 -3.93 -2.62 -5.77
CA ALA A 173 -4.58 -2.15 -6.98
C ALA A 173 -4.87 -0.65 -6.93
N VAL A 174 -5.20 -0.13 -5.73
CA VAL A 174 -5.34 1.31 -5.48
C VAL A 174 -4.00 2.02 -5.69
N VAL A 175 -2.91 1.52 -5.09
CA VAL A 175 -1.56 2.05 -5.27
C VAL A 175 -1.15 2.03 -6.74
N SER A 176 -1.36 0.91 -7.44
CA SER A 176 -1.04 0.80 -8.86
C SER A 176 -1.81 1.82 -9.70
N GLY A 177 -3.09 2.06 -9.39
CA GLY A 177 -3.93 3.03 -10.10
C GLY A 177 -3.59 4.48 -9.79
N ILE A 178 -3.34 4.82 -8.53
CA ILE A 178 -3.03 6.21 -8.16
C ILE A 178 -1.62 6.59 -8.62
N ALA A 179 -0.63 5.72 -8.45
CA ALA A 179 0.72 5.96 -8.95
C ALA A 179 0.71 6.16 -10.48
N HIS A 180 -0.03 5.31 -11.20
CA HIS A 180 -0.20 5.45 -12.64
C HIS A 180 -0.85 6.79 -13.01
N ARG A 181 -1.95 7.19 -12.34
CA ARG A 181 -2.63 8.47 -12.58
C ARG A 181 -1.67 9.65 -12.43
N TYR A 182 -0.87 9.69 -11.36
CA TYR A 182 0.09 10.77 -11.13
C TYR A 182 1.24 10.75 -12.15
N ALA A 183 1.77 9.58 -12.48
CA ALA A 183 2.82 9.44 -13.48
C ALA A 183 2.35 9.90 -14.88
N THR A 184 1.18 9.44 -15.34
CA THR A 184 0.72 9.71 -16.71
C THR A 184 0.11 11.09 -16.88
N ASN A 185 -0.57 11.62 -15.86
CA ASN A 185 -1.30 12.89 -16.00
C ASN A 185 -0.50 14.09 -15.51
N LEU A 186 0.40 13.88 -14.54
CA LEU A 186 1.12 14.97 -13.86
C LEU A 186 2.65 14.83 -13.96
N GLY A 187 3.17 13.71 -14.48
CA GLY A 187 4.62 13.44 -14.51
C GLY A 187 5.24 13.26 -13.12
N ILE A 188 4.42 12.94 -12.11
CA ILE A 188 4.87 12.78 -10.72
C ILE A 188 5.22 11.30 -10.47
N GLU A 189 6.45 11.07 -10.02
CA GLU A 189 6.99 9.74 -9.70
C GLU A 189 7.37 9.68 -8.21
N PHE A 190 6.80 8.72 -7.49
CA PHE A 190 7.04 8.56 -6.04
C PHE A 190 8.38 7.90 -5.73
N ALA A 191 8.81 7.95 -4.47
CA ALA A 191 10.04 7.30 -3.99
C ALA A 191 10.07 5.79 -4.30
N GLY A 192 8.90 5.15 -4.21
CA GLY A 192 8.66 3.80 -4.69
C GLY A 192 7.30 3.25 -4.28
N LEU A 193 6.97 2.09 -4.85
CA LEU A 193 5.72 1.37 -4.65
C LEU A 193 6.02 0.02 -3.99
N ILE A 194 5.33 -0.29 -2.89
CA ILE A 194 5.45 -1.57 -2.20
C ILE A 194 4.08 -2.26 -2.23
N LEU A 195 3.99 -3.38 -2.94
CA LEU A 195 2.73 -4.11 -3.10
C LEU A 195 2.83 -5.47 -2.43
N CYS A 196 2.04 -5.66 -1.38
CA CYS A 196 2.01 -6.89 -0.60
C CYS A 196 0.73 -7.69 -0.89
N ALA A 197 0.87 -8.97 -1.21
CA ALA A 197 -0.24 -9.84 -1.65
C ALA A 197 -0.99 -9.28 -2.87
N ALA A 198 -0.22 -8.83 -3.89
CA ALA A 198 -0.75 -8.17 -5.07
C ALA A 198 -1.41 -9.13 -6.06
N PHE A 199 -2.31 -8.59 -6.87
CA PHE A 199 -3.00 -9.32 -7.93
C PHE A 199 -3.00 -8.57 -9.26
N THR A 200 -3.18 -9.31 -10.36
CA THR A 200 -3.13 -8.72 -11.71
C THR A 200 -4.35 -7.84 -12.01
N ASN A 201 -5.54 -8.37 -11.75
CA ASN A 201 -6.81 -7.67 -11.91
C ASN A 201 -7.88 -8.25 -10.99
N ALA A 202 -8.97 -7.51 -10.76
CA ALA A 202 -10.04 -7.94 -9.88
C ALA A 202 -10.71 -9.24 -10.34
N GLY A 203 -10.74 -9.53 -11.65
CA GLY A 203 -11.38 -10.73 -12.18
C GLY A 203 -10.62 -11.98 -11.75
N ASN A 204 -9.30 -11.93 -11.89
CA ASN A 204 -8.41 -12.98 -11.40
C ASN A 204 -8.47 -13.09 -9.88
N ALA A 205 -8.36 -11.97 -9.17
CA ALA A 205 -8.46 -11.92 -7.71
C ALA A 205 -9.75 -12.57 -7.22
N PHE A 206 -10.90 -12.20 -7.78
CA PHE A 206 -12.21 -12.71 -7.41
C PHE A 206 -12.39 -14.19 -7.73
N SER A 207 -11.84 -14.68 -8.85
CA SER A 207 -11.87 -16.11 -9.20
C SER A 207 -10.98 -16.99 -8.31
N SER A 208 -10.01 -16.38 -7.66
CA SER A 208 -9.00 -17.04 -6.84
C SER A 208 -9.21 -16.84 -5.34
N TYR A 209 -10.08 -15.91 -4.94
CA TYR A 209 -10.30 -15.53 -3.54
C TYR A 209 -10.99 -16.64 -2.74
N SER A 210 -10.46 -16.91 -1.55
CA SER A 210 -11.10 -17.76 -0.53
C SER A 210 -11.21 -17.01 0.79
N ILE A 211 -12.40 -17.02 1.39
CA ILE A 211 -12.59 -16.49 2.75
C ILE A 211 -12.27 -17.61 3.73
N GLY A 212 -11.21 -17.40 4.52
CA GLY A 212 -10.83 -18.30 5.62
C GLY A 212 -10.35 -19.69 5.19
N GLY A 213 -9.86 -19.84 3.96
CA GLY A 213 -9.25 -21.09 3.45
C GLY A 213 -10.20 -22.29 3.30
N ILE A 214 -11.47 -22.16 3.67
CA ILE A 214 -12.45 -23.27 3.74
C ILE A 214 -13.61 -23.04 2.76
N VAL A 215 -13.99 -21.79 2.49
CA VAL A 215 -15.10 -21.46 1.58
C VAL A 215 -14.55 -20.76 0.35
N PRO A 216 -14.43 -21.43 -0.80
CA PRO A 216 -14.25 -20.75 -2.07
C PRO A 216 -15.56 -20.00 -2.33
N VAL A 217 -15.53 -18.67 -2.26
CA VAL A 217 -16.74 -17.84 -2.36
C VAL A 217 -17.51 -18.14 -3.65
N LEU A 218 -16.86 -18.70 -4.67
CA LEU A 218 -17.46 -19.16 -5.92
C LEU A 218 -16.81 -20.42 -6.54
N ALA A 219 -16.68 -21.52 -5.79
CA ALA A 219 -16.26 -22.82 -6.33
C ALA A 219 -16.92 -23.25 -7.67
N PRO A 220 -18.21 -22.95 -7.96
CA PRO A 220 -18.84 -23.36 -9.22
C PRO A 220 -18.36 -22.59 -10.47
N VAL A 221 -17.66 -21.46 -10.31
CA VAL A 221 -17.23 -20.62 -11.45
C VAL A 221 -16.04 -21.20 -12.20
N LYS A 222 -15.18 -21.97 -11.52
CA LYS A 222 -14.07 -22.71 -12.14
C LYS A 222 -14.52 -23.87 -13.04
N VAL A 223 -15.80 -24.26 -12.98
CA VAL A 223 -16.34 -25.42 -13.71
C VAL A 223 -16.69 -25.06 -15.16
N PHE A 224 -16.93 -23.78 -15.46
CA PHE A 224 -17.34 -23.33 -16.80
C PHE A 224 -16.57 -22.08 -17.24
N PRO A 225 -15.52 -22.22 -18.07
CA PRO A 225 -14.72 -21.11 -18.59
C PRO A 225 -15.56 -19.99 -19.24
N ALA A 226 -16.68 -20.35 -19.87
CA ALA A 226 -17.63 -19.40 -20.46
C ALA A 226 -18.31 -18.50 -19.41
N PHE A 227 -18.62 -19.03 -18.22
CA PHE A 227 -19.22 -18.26 -17.13
C PHE A 227 -18.20 -17.33 -16.47
N GLN A 228 -16.95 -17.78 -16.30
CA GLN A 228 -15.86 -16.93 -15.83
C GLN A 228 -15.61 -15.75 -16.79
N ALA A 229 -15.56 -15.99 -18.10
CA ALA A 229 -15.42 -14.93 -19.10
C ALA A 229 -16.65 -13.99 -19.13
N TRP A 230 -17.86 -14.53 -19.00
CA TRP A 230 -19.10 -13.74 -18.90
C TRP A 230 -19.14 -12.85 -17.65
N PHE A 231 -18.68 -13.36 -16.51
CA PHE A 231 -18.62 -12.63 -15.25
C PHE A 231 -17.56 -11.54 -15.29
N ALA A 232 -16.35 -11.86 -15.75
CA ALA A 232 -15.27 -10.90 -15.93
C ALA A 232 -15.68 -9.72 -16.84
N ARG A 233 -16.41 -10.00 -17.93
CA ARG A 233 -16.96 -8.98 -18.84
C ARG A 233 -18.05 -8.08 -18.22
N ARG A 234 -18.68 -8.53 -17.12
CA ARG A 234 -19.72 -7.79 -16.40
C ARG A 234 -19.19 -7.04 -15.19
N MET A 235 -17.91 -7.21 -14.83
CA MET A 235 -17.32 -6.46 -13.74
C MET A 235 -17.06 -5.02 -14.17
N VAL A 236 -17.63 -4.09 -13.40
CA VAL A 236 -17.41 -2.65 -13.58
C VAL A 236 -16.03 -2.28 -13.04
N ASP A 237 -15.69 -2.79 -11.86
CA ASP A 237 -14.42 -2.56 -11.20
C ASP A 237 -13.46 -3.67 -11.60
N THR A 238 -12.51 -3.34 -12.46
CA THR A 238 -11.60 -4.28 -13.10
C THR A 238 -10.22 -4.30 -12.46
N TRP A 239 -9.80 -3.20 -11.83
CA TRP A 239 -8.53 -3.08 -11.12
C TRP A 239 -7.31 -3.60 -11.91
N ARG A 240 -7.17 -3.18 -13.18
CA ARG A 240 -6.10 -3.58 -14.14
C ARG A 240 -4.69 -3.14 -13.69
N SER A 241 -4.17 -3.78 -12.65
CA SER A 241 -2.87 -3.47 -12.05
C SER A 241 -1.74 -3.86 -12.99
N ASP A 242 -1.91 -4.96 -13.73
CA ASP A 242 -1.04 -5.39 -14.81
C ASP A 242 -0.76 -4.28 -15.84
N ASP A 243 -1.82 -3.69 -16.43
CA ASP A 243 -1.68 -2.64 -17.44
C ASP A 243 -1.06 -1.36 -16.87
N ARG A 244 -1.45 -0.99 -15.65
CA ARG A 244 -0.99 0.23 -14.96
C ARG A 244 0.50 0.15 -14.62
N LEU A 245 0.94 -0.96 -14.03
CA LEU A 245 2.35 -1.16 -13.69
C LEU A 245 3.20 -1.32 -14.95
N ALA A 246 2.72 -2.05 -15.96
CA ALA A 246 3.44 -2.18 -17.24
C ALA A 246 3.60 -0.83 -17.96
N THR A 247 2.59 0.04 -17.90
CA THR A 247 2.68 1.40 -18.46
C THR A 247 3.75 2.21 -17.74
N MET A 248 3.70 2.28 -16.41
CA MET A 248 4.72 3.00 -15.63
C MET A 248 6.13 2.44 -15.86
N ALA A 249 6.29 1.12 -15.92
CA ALA A 249 7.57 0.49 -16.19
C ALA A 249 8.18 0.89 -17.56
N ARG A 250 7.33 1.20 -18.56
CA ARG A 250 7.77 1.70 -19.88
C ARG A 250 8.07 3.18 -19.88
N THR A 251 7.26 3.98 -19.19
CA THR A 251 7.23 5.44 -19.39
C THR A 251 7.95 6.22 -18.31
N CYS A 252 8.04 5.70 -17.08
CA CYS A 252 8.62 6.43 -15.97
C CYS A 252 10.16 6.45 -16.05
N SER A 253 10.73 7.62 -15.75
CA SER A 253 12.18 7.82 -15.67
C SER A 253 12.76 7.21 -14.39
N ARG A 254 12.01 7.26 -13.30
CA ARG A 254 12.28 6.60 -12.02
C ARG A 254 11.12 5.67 -11.70
N PHE A 255 11.43 4.42 -11.41
CA PHE A 255 10.40 3.45 -11.07
C PHE A 255 10.98 2.40 -10.13
N LYS A 256 10.62 2.46 -8.85
CA LYS A 256 10.99 1.44 -7.86
C LYS A 256 9.74 0.68 -7.44
N LEU A 257 9.62 -0.57 -7.90
CA LEU A 257 8.52 -1.46 -7.55
C LEU A 257 9.06 -2.62 -6.71
N VAL A 258 8.45 -2.86 -5.56
CA VAL A 258 8.72 -4.01 -4.72
C VAL A 258 7.45 -4.81 -4.48
N LEU A 259 7.49 -6.08 -4.83
CA LEU A 259 6.40 -7.03 -4.65
C LEU A 259 6.75 -7.99 -3.52
N VAL A 260 5.85 -8.20 -2.59
CA VAL A 260 6.04 -9.16 -1.48
C VAL A 260 4.83 -10.08 -1.37
N HIS A 261 5.06 -11.39 -1.27
CA HIS A 261 4.01 -12.39 -1.06
C HIS A 261 4.54 -13.56 -0.24
N ALA A 262 3.63 -14.38 0.30
CA ALA A 262 3.93 -15.67 0.90
C ALA A 262 3.29 -16.83 0.11
N GLU A 263 4.01 -17.95 -0.06
CA GLU A 263 3.46 -19.18 -0.63
C GLU A 263 2.32 -19.74 0.22
N SER A 264 2.40 -19.56 1.54
CA SER A 264 1.37 -19.96 2.50
C SER A 264 0.16 -19.01 2.55
N ASP A 265 0.03 -18.06 1.62
CA ASP A 265 -1.17 -17.22 1.51
C ASP A 265 -2.37 -18.05 1.02
N GLN A 266 -3.31 -18.30 1.93
CA GLN A 266 -4.53 -19.07 1.67
C GLN A 266 -5.68 -18.21 1.12
N THR A 267 -5.53 -16.88 1.11
CA THR A 267 -6.55 -15.94 0.67
C THR A 267 -6.34 -15.53 -0.78
N MET A 268 -5.09 -15.22 -1.13
CA MET A 268 -4.69 -14.81 -2.47
C MET A 268 -3.52 -15.69 -2.93
N PRO A 269 -3.61 -16.36 -4.09
CA PRO A 269 -2.48 -17.14 -4.55
C PRO A 269 -1.30 -16.28 -4.99
N TRP A 270 -0.10 -16.63 -4.54
CA TRP A 270 1.13 -15.90 -4.84
C TRP A 270 1.48 -15.83 -6.34
N HIS A 271 0.96 -16.75 -7.17
CA HIS A 271 1.15 -16.75 -8.63
C HIS A 271 0.55 -15.52 -9.32
N GLU A 272 -0.40 -14.84 -8.69
CA GLU A 272 -0.89 -13.56 -9.19
C GLU A 272 0.18 -12.46 -9.10
N THR A 273 0.93 -12.43 -8.00
CA THR A 273 2.09 -11.55 -7.85
C THR A 273 3.23 -11.95 -8.79
N GLU A 274 3.43 -13.25 -9.01
CA GLU A 274 4.38 -13.73 -10.02
C GLU A 274 4.03 -13.21 -11.43
N SER A 275 2.77 -13.37 -11.83
CA SER A 275 2.30 -12.94 -13.14
C SER A 275 2.46 -11.44 -13.33
N LEU A 276 2.16 -10.65 -12.28
CA LEU A 276 2.32 -9.20 -12.25
C LEU A 276 3.79 -8.78 -12.33
N PHE A 277 4.69 -9.48 -11.64
CA PHE A 277 6.13 -9.25 -11.72
C PHE A 277 6.64 -9.47 -13.14
N GLN A 278 6.29 -10.61 -13.76
CA GLN A 278 6.77 -10.95 -15.10
C GLN A 278 6.23 -9.99 -16.17
N SER A 279 4.96 -9.59 -16.10
CA SER A 279 4.39 -8.64 -17.05
C SER A 279 5.05 -7.25 -16.94
N THR A 280 5.31 -6.80 -15.72
CA THR A 280 5.94 -5.50 -15.45
C THR A 280 7.41 -5.51 -15.86
N LEU A 281 8.13 -6.59 -15.54
CA LEU A 281 9.54 -6.79 -15.93
C LEU A 281 9.71 -6.84 -17.45
N ARG A 282 8.82 -7.55 -18.16
CA ARG A 282 8.82 -7.58 -19.62
C ARG A 282 8.64 -6.18 -20.19
N ALA A 283 7.65 -5.43 -19.69
CA ALA A 283 7.39 -4.06 -20.12
C ALA A 283 8.59 -3.13 -19.90
N ALA A 284 9.28 -3.26 -18.76
CA ALA A 284 10.50 -2.49 -18.48
C ALA A 284 11.64 -2.81 -19.45
N LYS A 285 11.86 -4.09 -19.76
CA LYS A 285 12.88 -4.55 -20.70
C LYS A 285 12.60 -4.12 -22.13
N ASP A 286 11.35 -4.23 -22.57
CA ASP A 286 10.92 -3.83 -23.92
C ASP A 286 11.15 -2.33 -24.17
N ALA A 287 11.04 -1.49 -23.14
CA ALA A 287 11.29 -0.05 -23.22
C ALA A 287 12.78 0.33 -23.23
N SER A 288 13.70 -0.62 -23.06
CA SER A 288 15.15 -0.36 -23.05
C SER A 288 15.90 -1.35 -23.95
N PRO A 289 15.63 -1.35 -25.27
CA PRO A 289 16.19 -2.33 -26.19
C PRO A 289 17.69 -2.16 -26.45
N ASN A 290 18.26 -0.97 -26.18
CA ASN A 290 19.63 -0.60 -26.52
C ASN A 290 20.57 -0.41 -25.31
N GLU A 291 20.07 -0.58 -24.08
CA GLU A 291 20.88 -0.57 -22.85
C GLU A 291 20.70 -1.91 -22.12
N ASP A 292 21.73 -2.76 -22.17
CA ASP A 292 21.87 -3.98 -21.37
C ASP A 292 20.82 -5.09 -21.55
N ASN A 293 20.98 -5.87 -22.62
CA ASN A 293 20.65 -7.31 -22.60
C ASN A 293 21.50 -8.13 -21.59
N LEU A 294 22.19 -7.47 -20.65
CA LEU A 294 23.23 -8.02 -19.78
C LEU A 294 23.06 -7.74 -18.27
N LYS A 295 22.01 -7.02 -17.82
CA LYS A 295 21.64 -7.10 -16.39
C LYS A 295 20.69 -8.29 -16.21
N SER A 296 21.30 -9.43 -15.90
CA SER A 296 20.57 -10.63 -15.52
C SER A 296 19.67 -10.32 -14.34
N LEU A 297 18.47 -10.86 -14.37
CA LEU A 297 17.62 -10.92 -13.19
C LEU A 297 18.42 -11.61 -12.08
N GLU A 298 18.73 -10.88 -11.01
CA GLU A 298 19.40 -11.47 -9.85
C GLU A 298 18.39 -12.32 -9.11
N VAL A 299 18.76 -13.56 -8.81
CA VAL A 299 17.93 -14.52 -8.09
C VAL A 299 18.69 -14.96 -6.86
N VAL A 300 18.12 -14.68 -5.70
CA VAL A 300 18.66 -15.09 -4.40
C VAL A 300 17.72 -16.12 -3.79
N ASP A 301 18.24 -17.32 -3.56
CA ASP A 301 17.58 -18.33 -2.72
C ASP A 301 17.86 -17.96 -1.25
N LEU A 302 16.79 -17.67 -0.51
CA LEU A 302 16.83 -17.29 0.90
C LEU A 302 16.53 -18.49 1.81
N GLY A 303 16.50 -19.72 1.28
CA GLY A 303 16.21 -20.93 2.03
C GLY A 303 14.79 -20.92 2.60
N GLU A 304 14.65 -20.99 3.92
CA GLU A 304 13.34 -20.96 4.59
C GLU A 304 12.64 -19.60 4.50
N ALA A 305 13.39 -18.52 4.27
CA ALA A 305 12.82 -17.20 4.02
C ALA A 305 12.27 -17.04 2.60
N GLY A 306 12.41 -18.06 1.74
CA GLY A 306 11.85 -18.10 0.39
C GLY A 306 12.83 -17.66 -0.69
N ARG A 307 12.35 -16.87 -1.66
CA ARG A 307 13.12 -16.47 -2.84
C ARG A 307 12.96 -14.99 -3.12
N GLN A 308 14.06 -14.33 -3.48
CA GLN A 308 14.07 -12.96 -3.92
C GLN A 308 14.57 -12.86 -5.36
N GLU A 309 13.92 -12.00 -6.14
CA GLU A 309 14.28 -11.70 -7.52
C GLU A 309 14.37 -10.19 -7.68
N VAL A 310 15.47 -9.70 -8.23
CA VAL A 310 15.75 -8.27 -8.35
C VAL A 310 16.24 -7.96 -9.76
N TRP A 311 15.55 -7.02 -10.40
CA TRP A 311 16.00 -6.39 -11.64
C TRP A 311 16.24 -4.91 -11.39
N GLN A 312 17.36 -4.39 -11.88
CA GLN A 312 17.74 -2.98 -11.77
C GLN A 312 18.31 -2.47 -13.09
N SER A 313 17.94 -1.25 -13.47
CA SER A 313 18.45 -0.52 -14.63
C SER A 313 18.40 0.97 -14.33
N ASN A 314 19.57 1.58 -14.15
CA ASN A 314 19.73 3.00 -13.80
C ASN A 314 18.89 3.37 -12.57
N SER A 315 17.98 4.33 -12.71
CA SER A 315 17.03 4.81 -11.69
C SER A 315 15.78 3.93 -11.51
N ARG A 316 15.70 2.77 -12.18
CA ARG A 316 14.57 1.85 -12.13
C ARG A 316 14.96 0.52 -11.50
N SER A 317 14.04 -0.01 -10.70
CA SER A 317 14.17 -1.33 -10.08
C SER A 317 12.81 -1.99 -9.95
N ILE A 318 12.77 -3.30 -10.21
CA ILE A 318 11.60 -4.14 -9.99
C ILE A 318 12.09 -5.36 -9.21
N SER A 319 11.57 -5.55 -8.01
CA SER A 319 11.93 -6.68 -7.16
C SER A 319 10.69 -7.41 -6.67
N LYS A 320 10.88 -8.71 -6.39
CA LYS A 320 9.84 -9.59 -5.87
C LYS A 320 10.45 -10.49 -4.81
N THR A 321 9.80 -10.58 -3.66
CA THR A 321 10.12 -11.55 -2.61
C THR A 321 8.92 -12.46 -2.38
N ILE A 322 9.10 -13.76 -2.58
CA ILE A 322 8.10 -14.79 -2.28
C ILE A 322 8.62 -15.60 -1.10
N ALA A 323 8.07 -15.35 0.09
CA ALA A 323 8.39 -16.08 1.31
C ALA A 323 7.68 -17.44 1.35
N LYS A 324 8.28 -18.49 1.91
CA LYS A 324 7.58 -19.79 2.09
C LYS A 324 6.40 -19.70 3.05
N HIS A 325 6.50 -18.84 4.05
CA HIS A 325 5.54 -18.69 5.14
C HIS A 325 5.09 -17.23 5.31
N GLY A 326 4.06 -17.01 6.12
CA GLY A 326 3.60 -15.68 6.56
C GLY A 326 2.14 -15.39 6.30
N GLY A 327 1.52 -16.13 5.37
CA GLY A 327 0.11 -15.99 5.05
C GLY A 327 -0.27 -14.60 4.54
N HIS A 328 -1.58 -14.36 4.42
CA HIS A 328 -2.10 -13.15 3.79
C HIS A 328 -1.83 -11.87 4.59
N ASN A 329 -2.01 -11.94 5.90
CA ASN A 329 -2.01 -10.76 6.77
C ASN A 329 -0.72 -10.66 7.60
N THR A 330 -0.24 -11.77 8.16
CA THR A 330 0.88 -11.76 9.11
C THR A 330 2.19 -11.35 8.43
N SER A 331 2.36 -11.66 7.14
CA SER A 331 3.51 -11.25 6.33
C SER A 331 3.79 -9.75 6.35
N MET A 332 2.76 -8.91 6.54
CA MET A 332 2.93 -7.45 6.68
C MET A 332 3.75 -7.05 7.92
N THR A 333 3.77 -7.88 8.95
CA THR A 333 4.53 -7.59 10.20
C THR A 333 5.97 -8.08 10.15
N TRP A 334 6.40 -8.67 9.03
CA TRP A 334 7.68 -9.36 8.95
C TRP A 334 8.81 -8.45 8.48
N SER A 335 10.03 -8.82 8.88
CA SER A 335 11.25 -8.07 8.57
C SER A 335 11.46 -7.77 7.07
N PRO A 336 11.10 -8.64 6.10
CA PRO A 336 11.25 -8.30 4.68
C PRO A 336 10.48 -7.04 4.27
N VAL A 337 9.23 -6.87 4.75
CA VAL A 337 8.43 -5.68 4.43
C VAL A 337 9.04 -4.44 5.07
N ALA A 338 9.43 -4.52 6.35
CA ALA A 338 10.09 -3.41 7.05
C ALA A 338 11.42 -3.01 6.39
N LEU A 339 12.25 -3.98 6.00
CA LEU A 339 13.51 -3.74 5.31
C LEU A 339 13.29 -3.10 3.94
N THR A 340 12.34 -3.60 3.15
CA THR A 340 11.98 -3.02 1.86
C THR A 340 11.59 -1.55 1.99
N ILE A 341 10.81 -1.17 3.00
CA ILE A 341 10.45 0.23 3.23
C ILE A 341 11.72 1.09 3.41
N LEU A 342 12.67 0.64 4.24
CA LEU A 342 13.93 1.34 4.44
C LEU A 342 14.76 1.44 3.15
N GLN A 343 14.86 0.34 2.39
CA GLN A 343 15.61 0.30 1.12
C GLN A 343 15.02 1.25 0.07
N VAL A 344 13.69 1.30 -0.06
CA VAL A 344 13.03 2.19 -1.01
C VAL A 344 13.30 3.66 -0.67
N PHE A 345 13.30 4.01 0.62
CA PHE A 345 13.67 5.34 1.10
C PHE A 345 15.18 5.65 1.08
N GLY A 346 16.03 4.68 0.72
CA GLY A 346 17.49 4.84 0.74
C GLY A 346 18.06 4.99 2.15
N LEU A 347 17.46 4.33 3.15
CA LEU A 347 17.85 4.41 4.56
C LEU A 347 18.67 3.21 5.05
N THR A 348 19.01 2.28 4.15
CA THR A 348 19.98 1.22 4.42
C THR A 348 21.36 1.69 3.99
N ALA A 349 22.41 1.28 4.70
CA ALA A 349 23.77 1.55 4.27
C ALA A 349 23.97 1.08 2.82
N ASP A 350 24.61 1.90 2.00
CA ASP A 350 25.09 1.45 0.69
C ASP A 350 25.95 0.21 0.94
N THR A 351 25.61 -0.90 0.28
CA THR A 351 26.52 -2.04 0.24
C THR A 351 27.72 -1.57 -0.58
N ALA A 352 28.81 -1.30 0.14
CA ALA A 352 30.09 -0.88 -0.41
C ALA A 352 30.68 -1.92 -1.38
#